data_AF-A0A329STJ6-F1
#
_entry.id   AF-A0A329STJ6-F1
#
_cell.length_a   1.000
_cell.length_b   1.000
_cell.length_c   1.000
_cell.angle_alpha   90.00
_cell.angle_beta   90.00
_cell.angle_gamma   90.00
#
_symmetry.space_group_name_H-M   'P 1'
#
loop_
_entity.id
_entity.type
_entity.pdbx_description
1 polymer ?
#
loop_
_entity_poly.entity_id
_entity_poly.type
_entity_poly.pdbx_seq_one_letter_code
_entity_poly.pdbx_strand_id
1 'polypeptide(L)'
;MKADADAADKLLVEGVEALEKYLDDHEVASAKLKQGFLMLTKAKLRLPEHALTEISYHEEFEASRVATLDSEGNWRLQDAPETKAQAKSGGDSLRHRRAGTVEELRSSNAGGSTSTLLWFSSLPPSDLRQAQKQFSNGLQALLVTAASVHKVQRAVHNVTSEAEE
;
A
#
# COMPACT_ATOMS: atom_id res chain seq x y z
N MET A 1 6.05 44.14 16.10
CA MET A 1 5.81 43.67 17.49
C MET A 1 4.42 43.06 17.70
N LYS A 2 3.29 43.75 17.46
CA LYS A 2 1.96 43.11 17.59
C LYS A 2 1.59 42.21 16.39
N ALA A 3 1.97 42.62 15.19
CA ALA A 3 1.69 41.88 13.96
C ALA A 3 2.47 40.55 13.84
N ASP A 4 3.67 40.47 14.41
CA ASP A 4 4.53 39.28 14.35
C ASP A 4 4.03 38.19 15.31
N ALA A 5 3.48 38.59 16.46
CA ALA A 5 2.83 37.67 17.40
C ALA A 5 1.54 37.07 16.82
N ASP A 6 0.72 37.88 16.13
CA ASP A 6 -0.50 37.41 15.47
C ASP A 6 -0.20 36.44 14.30
N ALA A 7 0.95 36.58 13.64
CA ALA A 7 1.40 35.68 12.56
C ALA A 7 1.85 34.32 13.11
N ALA A 8 2.69 34.33 14.15
CA ALA A 8 3.15 33.11 14.82
C ALA A 8 1.98 32.32 15.44
N ASP A 9 1.04 32.99 16.09
CA ASP A 9 -0.17 32.36 16.64
C ASP A 9 -1.00 31.68 15.55
N LYS A 10 -1.13 32.31 14.37
CA LYS A 10 -1.82 31.72 13.23
C LYS A 10 -1.12 30.45 12.73
N LEU A 11 0.21 30.46 12.61
CA LEU A 11 0.98 29.28 12.21
C LEU A 11 0.87 28.14 13.23
N LEU A 12 0.83 28.45 14.52
CA LEU A 12 0.61 27.47 15.58
C LEU A 12 -0.77 26.82 15.47
N VAL A 13 -1.82 27.62 15.24
CA VAL A 13 -3.19 27.11 15.01
C VAL A 13 -3.22 26.19 13.78
N GLU A 14 -2.65 26.62 12.65
CA GLU A 14 -2.55 25.80 11.44
C GLU A 14 -1.78 24.49 11.69
N GLY A 15 -0.73 24.53 12.52
CA GLY A 15 0.02 23.35 12.92
C GLY A 15 -0.78 22.37 13.78
N VAL A 16 -1.58 22.87 14.73
CA VAL A 16 -2.46 22.06 15.57
C VAL A 16 -3.58 21.42 14.74
N GLU A 17 -4.22 22.17 13.84
CA GLU A 17 -5.25 21.64 12.95
C GLU A 17 -4.68 20.56 12.00
N ALA A 18 -3.47 20.79 11.48
CA ALA A 18 -2.78 19.79 10.66
C ALA A 18 -2.45 18.52 11.45
N LEU A 19 -2.07 18.65 12.72
CA LEU A 19 -1.75 17.52 13.60
C LEU A 19 -2.99 16.71 13.94
N GLU A 20 -4.10 17.38 14.29
CA GLU A 20 -5.39 16.72 14.57
C GLU A 20 -5.83 15.89 13.36
N LYS A 21 -5.77 16.49 12.16
CA LYS A 21 -6.08 15.78 10.91
C LYS A 21 -5.17 14.57 10.67
N TYR A 22 -3.87 14.69 10.95
CA TYR A 22 -2.94 13.56 10.85
C TYR A 22 -3.33 12.41 11.79
N LEU A 23 -3.71 12.72 13.03
CA LEU A 23 -4.11 11.71 14.00
C LEU A 23 -5.38 10.97 13.56
N ASP A 24 -6.37 11.69 13.04
CA ASP A 24 -7.58 11.10 12.46
C ASP A 24 -7.27 10.19 11.27
N ASP A 25 -6.47 10.68 10.32
CA ASP A 25 -6.06 9.91 9.14
C ASP A 25 -5.28 8.65 9.55
N HIS A 26 -4.39 8.76 10.54
CA HIS A 26 -3.61 7.65 11.07
C HIS A 26 -4.50 6.61 11.75
N GLU A 27 -5.51 7.02 12.53
CA GLU A 27 -6.45 6.09 13.16
C GLU A 27 -7.24 5.30 12.11
N VAL A 28 -7.72 5.97 11.05
CA VAL A 28 -8.40 5.33 9.93
C VAL A 28 -7.50 4.32 9.23
N ALA A 29 -6.24 4.67 8.98
CA ALA A 29 -5.26 3.74 8.39
C ALA A 29 -5.00 2.53 9.29
N SER A 30 -4.78 2.76 10.59
CA SER A 30 -4.55 1.72 11.59
C SER A 30 -5.73 0.75 11.69
N ALA A 31 -6.96 1.26 11.73
CA ALA A 31 -8.17 0.45 11.81
C ALA A 31 -8.30 -0.50 10.61
N LYS A 32 -8.07 0.00 9.38
CA LYS A 32 -8.13 -0.80 8.16
C LYS A 32 -7.04 -1.89 8.14
N LEU A 33 -5.81 -1.56 8.54
CA LEU A 33 -4.73 -2.55 8.61
C LEU A 33 -5.01 -3.63 9.65
N LYS A 34 -5.46 -3.26 10.86
CA LYS A 34 -5.87 -4.20 11.91
C LYS A 34 -6.97 -5.14 11.41
N GLN A 35 -7.97 -4.59 10.70
CA GLN A 35 -9.04 -5.40 10.12
C GLN A 35 -8.49 -6.36 9.03
N GLY A 36 -7.55 -5.90 8.20
CA GLY A 36 -6.87 -6.74 7.21
C GLY A 36 -6.13 -7.90 7.85
N PHE A 37 -5.33 -7.64 8.89
CA PHE A 37 -4.64 -8.68 9.65
C PHE A 37 -5.61 -9.67 10.30
N LEU A 38 -6.70 -9.19 10.91
CA LEU A 38 -7.71 -10.06 11.49
C LEU A 38 -8.32 -11.02 10.44
N MET A 39 -8.66 -10.50 9.25
CA MET A 39 -9.22 -11.33 8.17
C MET A 39 -8.19 -12.31 7.63
N LEU A 40 -6.92 -11.91 7.55
CA LEU A 40 -5.84 -12.80 7.17
C LEU A 40 -5.65 -13.93 8.19
N THR A 41 -5.69 -13.62 9.49
CA THR A 41 -5.64 -14.62 10.55
C THR A 41 -6.82 -15.59 10.47
N LYS A 42 -8.05 -15.09 10.24
CA LYS A 42 -9.22 -15.94 10.02
C LYS A 42 -9.06 -16.85 8.81
N ALA A 43 -8.54 -16.33 7.71
CA ALA A 43 -8.24 -17.11 6.52
C ALA A 43 -7.21 -18.21 6.83
N LYS A 44 -6.13 -17.87 7.55
CA LYS A 44 -5.08 -18.82 7.96
C LYS A 44 -5.62 -19.96 8.82
N LEU A 45 -6.50 -19.67 9.79
CA LEU A 45 -7.10 -20.67 10.66
C LEU A 45 -8.04 -21.66 9.93
N ARG A 46 -8.54 -21.28 8.74
CA ARG A 46 -9.40 -22.14 7.92
C ARG A 46 -8.63 -22.99 6.92
N LEU A 47 -7.33 -22.72 6.75
CA LEU A 47 -6.49 -23.47 5.85
C LEU A 47 -5.93 -24.71 6.56
N PRO A 48 -5.87 -25.87 5.88
CA PRO A 48 -5.18 -27.02 6.41
C PRO A 48 -3.71 -26.70 6.69
N GLU A 49 -3.13 -27.33 7.71
CA GLU A 49 -1.75 -27.11 8.15
C GLU A 49 -0.71 -27.32 7.03
N HIS A 50 -1.01 -28.20 6.07
CA HIS A 50 -0.19 -28.48 4.89
C HIS A 50 -0.38 -27.50 3.71
N ALA A 51 -1.41 -26.66 3.73
CA ALA A 51 -1.64 -25.62 2.72
C ALA A 51 -0.87 -24.33 3.03
N LEU A 52 -0.47 -24.17 4.29
CA LEU A 52 0.44 -23.13 4.71
C LEU A 52 1.86 -23.67 4.50
N THR A 53 2.41 -23.51 3.30
CA THR A 53 3.87 -23.56 3.20
C THR A 53 4.42 -22.57 4.23
N GLU A 54 5.52 -22.91 4.89
CA GLU A 54 6.28 -21.93 5.67
C GLU A 54 6.31 -20.65 4.86
N ILE A 55 5.93 -19.53 5.47
CA ILE A 55 6.10 -18.22 4.86
C ILE A 55 7.61 -18.00 4.86
N SER A 56 8.32 -18.70 3.98
CA SER A 56 9.69 -18.43 3.63
C SER A 56 9.59 -17.17 2.79
N TYR A 57 9.71 -16.04 3.48
CA TYR A 57 10.02 -14.80 2.79
C TYR A 57 11.27 -15.08 1.97
N HIS A 58 11.18 -14.91 0.65
CA HIS A 58 12.39 -14.92 -0.18
C HIS A 58 13.38 -13.91 0.40
N GLU A 59 14.67 -14.26 0.45
CA GLU A 59 15.72 -13.35 0.95
C GLU A 59 15.69 -11.99 0.24
N GLU A 60 15.22 -11.98 -1.02
CA GLU A 60 14.97 -10.80 -1.81
C GLU A 60 13.46 -10.61 -2.00
N PHE A 61 12.96 -9.44 -1.58
CA PHE A 61 11.57 -9.03 -1.77
C PHE A 61 11.47 -8.01 -2.89
N GLU A 62 10.76 -8.35 -3.96
CA GLU A 62 10.38 -7.40 -4.99
C GLU A 62 9.04 -6.76 -4.64
N ALA A 63 9.04 -5.44 -4.44
CA ALA A 63 7.81 -4.69 -4.21
C ALA A 63 6.97 -4.69 -5.48
N SER A 64 5.75 -5.23 -5.42
CA SER A 64 4.81 -5.18 -6.55
C SER A 64 4.25 -3.78 -6.81
N ARG A 65 4.28 -2.91 -5.80
CA ARG A 65 3.77 -1.55 -5.85
C ARG A 65 4.67 -0.58 -5.11
N VAL A 66 4.76 0.63 -5.65
CA VAL A 66 5.58 1.72 -5.11
C VAL A 66 4.68 2.94 -4.86
N ALA A 67 4.96 3.65 -3.76
CA ALA A 67 4.37 4.95 -3.49
C ALA A 67 5.23 6.03 -4.14
N THR A 68 4.66 6.83 -5.04
CA THR A 68 5.34 7.94 -5.69
C THR A 68 4.62 9.24 -5.44
N LEU A 69 5.37 10.33 -5.36
CA LEU A 69 4.82 11.67 -5.30
C LEU A 69 4.62 12.16 -6.74
N ASP A 70 3.40 12.54 -7.11
CA ASP A 70 3.13 13.12 -8.42
C ASP A 70 3.66 14.56 -8.52
N SER A 71 3.64 15.12 -9.74
CA SER A 71 4.04 16.50 -9.99
C SER A 71 3.14 17.55 -9.30
N GLU A 72 1.96 17.14 -8.84
CA GLU A 72 1.01 17.97 -8.10
C GLU A 72 1.21 17.87 -6.58
N GLY A 73 2.18 17.07 -6.11
CA GLY A 73 2.49 16.87 -4.70
C GLY A 73 1.55 15.89 -3.98
N ASN A 74 0.82 15.04 -4.72
CA ASN A 74 -0.04 14.00 -4.16
C ASN A 74 0.63 12.63 -4.24
N TRP A 75 0.53 11.88 -3.14
CA TRP A 75 0.99 10.50 -3.08
C TRP A 75 0.08 9.57 -3.87
N ARG A 76 0.64 8.78 -4.79
CA ARG A 76 -0.07 7.77 -5.56
C ARG A 76 0.60 6.40 -5.44
N LEU A 77 -0.21 5.36 -5.42
CA LEU A 77 0.26 3.99 -5.51
C LEU A 77 0.34 3.60 -6.98
N GLN A 78 1.51 3.19 -7.45
CA GLN A 78 1.72 2.71 -8.81
C GLN A 78 2.28 1.28 -8.75
N ASP A 79 2.00 0.48 -9.77
CA ASP A 79 2.66 -0.81 -9.91
C ASP A 79 4.15 -0.57 -10.17
N ALA A 80 5.02 -1.35 -9.52
CA ALA A 80 6.46 -1.20 -9.68
C ALA A 80 6.83 -1.40 -11.17
N PRO A 81 7.76 -0.60 -11.71
CA PRO A 81 8.21 -0.82 -13.08
C PRO A 81 8.76 -2.24 -13.16
N GLU A 82 8.25 -3.04 -14.10
CA GLU A 82 8.78 -4.38 -14.34
C GLU A 82 10.27 -4.23 -14.71
N THR A 83 11.16 -4.45 -13.74
CA THR A 83 12.53 -4.78 -14.04
C THR A 83 12.44 -6.08 -14.81
N LYS A 84 12.60 -5.99 -16.14
CA LYS A 84 12.93 -7.14 -16.98
C LYS A 84 14.28 -7.66 -16.51
N ALA A 85 14.30 -8.33 -15.37
CA ALA A 85 15.34 -9.27 -15.04
C ALA A 85 15.31 -10.25 -16.19
N GLN A 86 16.27 -10.08 -17.11
CA GLN A 86 16.65 -11.08 -18.07
C GLN A 86 16.98 -12.31 -17.23
N ALA A 87 15.97 -13.16 -17.01
CA ALA A 87 16.18 -14.49 -16.50
C ALA A 87 17.14 -15.12 -17.51
N LYS A 88 18.41 -15.20 -17.12
CA LYS A 88 19.32 -16.19 -17.68
C LYS A 88 18.65 -17.51 -17.36
N SER A 89 17.83 -17.97 -18.31
CA SER A 89 17.20 -19.27 -18.35
C SER A 89 18.30 -20.32 -18.48
N GLY A 90 19.03 -20.57 -17.38
CA GLY A 90 19.65 -21.86 -17.11
C GLY A 90 18.51 -22.82 -16.83
N GLY A 91 18.32 -23.78 -17.74
CA GLY A 91 17.12 -24.57 -17.83
C GLY A 91 16.81 -25.37 -16.56
N ASP A 92 15.53 -25.41 -16.22
CA ASP A 92 14.92 -26.70 -15.94
C ASP A 92 13.48 -26.73 -16.47
N SER A 93 13.21 -27.76 -17.24
CA SER A 93 12.00 -27.95 -18.02
C SER A 93 10.90 -28.53 -17.14
N LEU A 94 10.11 -27.67 -16.51
CA LEU A 94 8.89 -28.10 -15.83
C LEU A 94 7.79 -28.36 -16.87
N ARG A 95 7.78 -29.61 -17.31
CA ARG A 95 6.79 -30.27 -18.16
C ARG A 95 5.36 -29.80 -17.91
N HIS A 96 4.83 -29.02 -18.85
CA HIS A 96 3.40 -28.81 -19.04
C HIS A 96 2.72 -30.16 -19.32
N ARG A 97 1.96 -30.66 -18.34
CA ARG A 97 1.02 -31.76 -18.58
C ARG A 97 -0.27 -31.18 -19.15
N ARG A 98 -0.45 -31.40 -20.46
CA ARG A 98 -1.63 -31.02 -21.25
C ARG A 98 -2.92 -31.57 -20.65
N ALA A 99 -3.93 -30.72 -20.57
CA ALA A 99 -5.31 -31.07 -20.85
C ALA A 99 -6.08 -29.81 -21.31
N GLY A 100 -6.62 -29.86 -22.54
CA GLY A 100 -7.74 -28.99 -22.96
C GLY A 100 -7.38 -27.74 -23.75
N THR A 101 -7.29 -27.89 -25.07
CA THR A 101 -7.32 -26.84 -26.08
C THR A 101 -8.66 -26.08 -26.03
N VAL A 102 -8.61 -24.76 -25.85
CA VAL A 102 -9.58 -23.82 -26.46
C VAL A 102 -8.76 -22.64 -26.96
N GLU A 103 -8.72 -22.51 -28.29
CA GLU A 103 -8.19 -21.36 -29.01
C GLU A 103 -9.04 -20.11 -28.76
N GLU A 104 -8.45 -18.95 -29.07
CA GLU A 104 -9.08 -17.62 -29.20
C GLU A 104 -9.49 -16.93 -27.88
N LEU A 105 -9.31 -15.62 -27.68
CA LEU A 105 -9.15 -14.51 -28.60
C LEU A 105 -8.48 -13.35 -27.82
N ARG A 106 -7.71 -12.52 -28.51
CA ARG A 106 -7.22 -11.24 -27.96
C ARG A 106 -8.37 -10.45 -27.34
N SER A 107 -8.25 -10.10 -26.06
CA SER A 107 -8.94 -8.93 -25.51
C SER A 107 -7.94 -8.11 -24.73
N SER A 108 -7.31 -7.20 -25.46
CA SER A 108 -6.81 -5.95 -24.93
C SER A 108 -7.94 -5.23 -24.20
N ASN A 109 -7.90 -5.24 -22.88
CA ASN A 109 -8.59 -4.23 -22.09
C ASN A 109 -7.75 -3.91 -20.86
N ALA A 110 -7.41 -2.63 -20.77
CA ALA A 110 -6.78 -2.00 -19.64
C ALA A 110 -7.56 -2.28 -18.35
N GLY A 111 -6.90 -2.92 -17.40
CA GLY A 111 -7.37 -3.12 -16.05
C GLY A 111 -6.17 -3.56 -15.25
N GLY A 112 -5.73 -2.74 -14.29
CA GLY A 112 -4.49 -2.94 -13.54
C GLY A 112 -4.33 -4.40 -13.13
N SER A 113 -3.16 -4.95 -13.48
CA SER A 113 -2.73 -6.29 -13.11
C SER A 113 -2.55 -6.35 -11.59
N THR A 114 -3.65 -6.37 -10.84
CA THR A 114 -3.62 -6.98 -9.52
C THR A 114 -3.41 -8.47 -9.77
N SER A 115 -2.15 -8.90 -9.77
CA SER A 115 -1.80 -10.30 -9.58
C SER A 115 -2.42 -10.72 -8.26
N THR A 116 -3.68 -11.15 -8.33
CA THR A 116 -4.38 -11.69 -7.18
C THR A 116 -3.57 -12.90 -6.81
N LEU A 117 -3.02 -12.90 -5.59
CA LEU A 117 -2.24 -14.02 -5.09
C LEU A 117 -3.14 -15.26 -5.14
N LEU A 118 -2.99 -16.08 -6.19
CA LEU A 118 -3.75 -17.30 -6.43
C LEU A 118 -3.24 -18.42 -5.51
N TRP A 119 -3.05 -18.12 -4.23
CA TRP A 119 -2.40 -19.01 -3.26
C TRP A 119 -3.17 -20.32 -3.02
N PHE A 120 -4.47 -20.37 -3.32
CA PHE A 120 -5.31 -21.49 -2.85
C PHE A 120 -6.29 -22.08 -3.87
N SER A 121 -6.58 -21.41 -5.00
CA SER A 121 -7.36 -21.93 -6.16
C SER A 121 -7.72 -20.78 -7.12
N SER A 122 -8.47 -21.08 -8.19
CA SER A 122 -9.11 -20.10 -9.06
C SER A 122 -10.09 -19.15 -8.34
N LEU A 123 -10.53 -19.48 -7.12
CA LEU A 123 -11.38 -18.62 -6.29
C LEU A 123 -10.89 -18.60 -4.82
N PRO A 124 -10.04 -17.63 -4.43
CA PRO A 124 -9.50 -17.56 -3.07
C PRO A 124 -10.60 -17.42 -2.00
N PRO A 125 -10.44 -17.95 -0.78
CA PRO A 125 -11.45 -17.86 0.29
C PRO A 125 -11.95 -16.42 0.54
N SER A 126 -13.21 -16.27 0.96
CA SER A 126 -13.84 -14.95 1.18
C SER A 126 -13.04 -14.05 2.11
N ASP A 127 -12.51 -14.62 3.20
CA ASP A 127 -11.73 -13.90 4.21
C ASP A 127 -10.40 -13.40 3.65
N LEU A 128 -9.79 -14.16 2.74
CA LEU A 128 -8.55 -13.75 2.09
C LEU A 128 -8.78 -12.61 1.10
N ARG A 129 -9.88 -12.65 0.34
CA ARG A 129 -10.31 -11.52 -0.50
C ARG A 129 -10.62 -10.28 0.33
N GLN A 130 -11.28 -10.46 1.48
CA GLN A 130 -11.55 -9.36 2.42
C GLN A 130 -10.25 -8.81 3.01
N ALA A 131 -9.30 -9.65 3.40
CA ALA A 131 -7.99 -9.23 3.89
C ALA A 131 -7.26 -8.40 2.84
N GLN A 132 -7.18 -8.88 1.59
CA GLN A 132 -6.57 -8.15 0.47
C GLN A 132 -7.23 -6.79 0.23
N LYS A 133 -8.56 -6.73 0.28
CA LYS A 133 -9.31 -5.47 0.16
C LYS A 133 -8.96 -4.51 1.29
N GLN A 134 -8.91 -4.99 2.53
CA GLN A 134 -8.60 -4.17 3.69
C GLN A 134 -7.14 -3.68 3.67
N PHE A 135 -6.19 -4.50 3.26
CA PHE A 135 -4.80 -4.08 3.06
C PHE A 135 -4.69 -3.05 1.94
N SER A 136 -5.38 -3.23 0.82
CA SER A 136 -5.38 -2.24 -0.27
C SER A 136 -5.94 -0.89 0.18
N ASN A 137 -7.07 -0.90 0.90
CA ASN A 137 -7.68 0.30 1.47
C ASN A 137 -6.81 0.93 2.56
N GLY A 138 -6.12 0.11 3.36
CA GLY A 138 -5.19 0.53 4.40
C GLY A 138 -3.94 1.20 3.83
N LEU A 139 -3.37 0.65 2.76
CA LEU A 139 -2.25 1.25 2.02
C LEU A 139 -2.65 2.61 1.42
N GLN A 140 -3.85 2.72 0.84
CA GLN A 140 -4.36 4.02 0.37
C GLN A 140 -4.53 5.02 1.52
N ALA A 141 -5.06 4.57 2.66
CA ALA A 141 -5.19 5.43 3.83
C ALA A 141 -3.82 5.89 4.36
N LEU A 142 -2.80 5.01 4.34
CA LEU A 142 -1.43 5.38 4.70
C LEU A 142 -0.84 6.46 3.78
N LEU A 143 -1.17 6.47 2.48
CA LEU A 143 -0.75 7.56 1.59
C LEU A 143 -1.39 8.90 1.98
N VAL A 144 -2.65 8.87 2.40
CA VAL A 144 -3.33 10.07 2.93
C VAL A 144 -2.66 10.52 4.23
N THR A 145 -2.38 9.59 5.14
CA THR A 145 -1.62 9.85 6.36
C THR A 145 -0.24 10.45 6.08
N ALA A 146 0.48 9.94 5.08
CA ALA A 146 1.78 10.50 4.67
C ALA A 146 1.64 11.93 4.14
N ALA A 147 0.57 12.24 3.42
CA ALA A 147 0.26 13.60 2.97
C ALA A 147 -0.03 14.55 4.14
N SER A 148 -0.77 14.09 5.17
CA SER A 148 -1.04 14.91 6.36
C SER A 148 0.20 15.10 7.23
N VAL A 149 1.06 14.09 7.40
CA VAL A 149 2.38 14.25 8.05
C VAL A 149 3.21 15.34 7.38
N HIS A 150 3.27 15.36 6.05
CA HIS A 150 4.04 16.37 5.33
C HIS A 150 3.49 17.79 5.57
N LYS A 151 2.19 17.95 5.82
CA LYS A 151 1.59 19.24 6.19
C LYS A 151 2.01 19.65 7.61
N VAL A 152 2.00 18.72 8.56
CA VAL A 152 2.49 18.94 9.92
C VAL A 152 3.96 19.35 9.91
N GLN A 153 4.80 18.62 9.17
CA GLN A 153 6.23 18.92 9.04
C GLN A 153 6.47 20.33 8.48
N ARG A 154 5.68 20.73 7.47
CA ARG A 154 5.76 22.09 6.91
C ARG A 154 5.33 23.15 7.93
N ALA A 155 4.24 22.93 8.65
CA ALA A 155 3.75 23.88 9.65
C ALA A 155 4.77 24.05 10.79
N VAL A 156 5.36 22.97 11.28
CA VAL A 156 6.42 23.01 12.30
C VAL A 156 7.64 23.76 11.79
N HIS A 157 8.08 23.48 10.55
CA HIS A 157 9.23 24.18 9.97
C HIS A 157 8.99 25.70 9.87
N ASN A 158 7.79 26.12 9.45
CA ASN A 158 7.45 27.53 9.33
C ASN A 158 7.47 28.25 10.68
N VAL A 159 6.96 27.59 11.74
CA VAL A 159 7.01 28.13 13.11
C VAL A 159 8.45 28.25 13.60
N THR A 160 9.31 27.26 13.33
CA THR A 160 10.72 27.32 13.74
C THR A 160 11.51 28.38 12.98
N SER A 161 11.21 28.65 11.71
CA SER A 161 11.89 29.68 10.94
C SER A 161 11.49 31.11 11.36
N GLU A 162 10.24 31.35 11.74
CA GLU A 162 9.82 32.67 12.26
C GLU A 162 10.34 32.95 13.68
N ALA A 163 10.70 31.91 14.44
CA ALA A 163 11.30 32.07 15.75
C ALA A 163 12.81 32.42 15.73
N GLU A 164 13.47 32.25 14.57
CA GLU A 164 14.90 32.53 14.38
C GLU A 164 15.19 33.90 13.73
N GLU A 165 14.15 34.61 13.24
CA GLU A 165 14.22 36.01 12.75
C GLU A 165 13.91 37.04 13.85
#